data_AF-A0A1W1WTX0-F1
#
_entry.id   AF-A0A1W1WTX0-F1
#
_cell.length_a   1.000
_cell.length_b   1.000
_cell.length_c   1.000
_cell.angle_alpha   90.00
_cell.angle_beta   90.00
_cell.angle_gamma   90.00
#
_symmetry.space_group_name_H-M   'P 1'
#
loop_
_entity.id
_entity.type
_entity.pdbx_description
1 polymer ?
#
loop_
_entity_poly.entity_id
_entity_poly.type
_entity_poly.pdbx_seq_one_letter_code
_entity_poly.pdbx_strand_id
1 'polypeptide(L)' 'MYEDLINIYPSVLVKHGETQTTISLEWYEQNKEDVALISFALILLYKNGTKKEVYFDSYDKMMEHLTKLYNDLKK' A
#
# COMPACT_ATOMS: atom_id res chain seq x y z
N MET A 1 5.05 -16.19 8.85
CA MET A 1 3.99 -15.82 7.86
C MET A 1 4.47 -14.78 6.83
N TYR A 2 5.66 -14.17 6.98
CA TYR A 2 6.24 -13.21 6.02
C TYR A 2 7.59 -13.66 5.42
N GLU A 3 7.99 -14.93 5.58
CA GLU A 3 9.33 -15.45 5.20
C GLU A 3 9.64 -15.35 3.70
N ASP A 4 8.59 -15.21 2.88
CA ASP A 4 8.69 -15.04 1.43
C ASP A 4 8.39 -13.61 0.95
N LEU A 5 8.17 -12.66 1.85
CA LEU A 5 7.95 -11.27 1.48
C LEU A 5 9.26 -10.66 0.97
N ILE A 6 9.25 -10.16 -0.27
CA ILE A 6 10.44 -9.56 -0.90
C ILE A 6 10.37 -8.05 -0.98
N ASN A 7 9.16 -7.48 -1.11
CA ASN A 7 8.97 -6.04 -1.17
C ASN A 7 7.61 -5.63 -0.60
N ILE A 8 7.60 -4.41 -0.09
CA ILE A 8 6.40 -3.72 0.39
C ILE A 8 6.35 -2.37 -0.35
N TYR A 9 5.23 -2.09 -1.01
CA TYR A 9 5.00 -0.82 -1.69
C TYR A 9 3.86 -0.05 -0.99
N PRO A 10 4.17 1.09 -0.35
CA PRO A 10 3.14 2.04 0.09
C PRO A 10 2.37 2.57 -1.10
N SER A 11 1.05 2.51 -1.03
CA SER A 11 0.15 2.79 -2.14
C SER A 11 -1.14 3.40 -1.64
N VAL A 12 -1.96 3.89 -2.57
CA VAL A 12 -3.33 4.32 -2.29
C VAL A 12 -4.25 3.76 -3.38
N LEU A 13 -5.47 3.42 -2.99
CA LEU A 13 -6.56 3.18 -3.91
C LEU A 13 -7.22 4.52 -4.20
N VAL A 14 -7.29 4.90 -5.47
CA VAL A 14 -7.89 6.16 -5.91
C VAL A 14 -8.96 5.93 -6.96
N LYS A 15 -9.82 6.93 -7.12
CA LYS A 15 -10.82 7.02 -8.17
C LYS A 15 -10.50 8.19 -9.10
N HIS A 16 -10.52 7.92 -10.41
CA HIS A 16 -10.44 8.95 -11.45
C HIS A 16 -11.58 8.70 -12.45
N GLY A 17 -12.56 9.61 -12.48
CA GLY A 17 -13.81 9.41 -13.21
C GLY A 17 -14.57 8.17 -12.71
N GLU A 18 -14.82 7.20 -13.58
CA GLU A 18 -15.48 5.93 -13.25
C GLU A 18 -14.49 4.79 -12.91
N THR A 19 -13.18 5.03 -13.07
CA THR A 19 -12.15 4.02 -12.85
C THR A 19 -11.60 4.09 -11.43
N GLN A 20 -11.39 2.93 -10.82
CA GLN A 20 -10.62 2.78 -9.59
C GLN A 20 -9.28 2.10 -9.90
N THR A 21 -8.21 2.58 -9.30
CA THR A 21 -6.88 2.01 -9.49
C THR A 21 -6.00 2.21 -8.26
N THR A 22 -5.04 1.31 -8.07
CA THR A 22 -4.04 1.40 -7.01
C THR A 22 -2.76 2.01 -7.58
N ILE A 23 -2.28 3.09 -6.97
CA ILE A 23 -1.09 3.84 -7.38
C ILE A 23 -0.11 3.97 -6.20
N SER A 24 1.15 4.28 -6.48
CA SER A 24 2.13 4.52 -5.41
C SER A 24 1.73 5.74 -4.58
N LEU A 25 2.05 5.70 -3.28
CA LEU A 25 1.81 6.85 -2.40
C LEU A 25 2.60 8.08 -2.88
N GLU A 26 3.81 7.89 -3.40
CA GLU A 26 4.64 8.96 -3.95
C GLU A 26 3.96 9.69 -5.11
N TRP A 27 3.41 8.94 -6.07
CA TRP A 27 2.68 9.54 -7.18
C TRP A 27 1.44 10.28 -6.69
N TYR A 28 0.71 9.70 -5.74
CA TYR A 28 -0.47 10.34 -5.16
C TYR A 28 -0.13 11.68 -4.52
N GLU A 29 0.90 11.78 -3.70
CA GLU A 29 1.27 13.05 -3.05
C GLU A 29 1.62 14.16 -4.04
N GLN A 30 2.11 13.80 -5.24
CA GLN A 30 2.46 14.73 -6.30
C GLN A 30 1.30 15.12 -7.23
N ASN A 31 0.21 14.33 -7.27
CA ASN A 31 -0.87 14.47 -8.27
C ASN A 31 -2.28 14.27 -7.65
N LYS A 32 -2.43 14.49 -6.35
CA LYS A 32 -3.68 14.20 -5.59
C LYS A 32 -4.87 15.07 -6.01
N GLU A 33 -4.62 16.19 -6.66
CA GLU A 33 -5.64 17.06 -7.24
C GLU A 33 -6.42 16.40 -8.39
N ASP A 34 -5.82 15.42 -9.08
CA ASP A 34 -6.42 14.76 -10.24
C ASP A 34 -7.25 13.52 -9.87
N VAL A 35 -7.15 13.05 -8.62
CA VAL A 35 -7.73 11.78 -8.20
C VAL A 35 -8.38 11.86 -6.82
N ALA A 36 -9.50 11.17 -6.64
CA ALA A 36 -10.14 11.07 -5.33
C ALA A 36 -9.57 9.88 -4.54
N LEU A 37 -9.08 10.12 -3.33
CA LEU A 37 -8.62 9.07 -2.42
C LEU A 37 -9.79 8.20 -1.95
N ILE A 38 -9.62 6.87 -2.02
CA ILE A 38 -10.57 5.89 -1.47
C ILE A 38 -10.00 5.27 -0.19
N SER A 39 -8.76 4.77 -0.24
CA SER A 39 -8.10 4.15 0.90
C SER A 39 -6.58 4.18 0.75
N PHE A 40 -5.89 4.05 1.88
CA PHE A 40 -4.46 3.77 1.91
C PHE A 40 -4.21 2.28 1.76
N ALA A 41 -3.08 1.88 1.19
CA ALA A 41 -2.79 0.48 0.91
C ALA A 41 -1.31 0.14 1.09
N LEU A 42 -1.05 -1.10 1.51
CA LEU A 42 0.25 -1.74 1.36
C LEU A 42 0.13 -2.87 0.35
N ILE A 43 0.94 -2.82 -0.69
CA ILE A 43 1.13 -3.93 -1.62
C ILE A 43 2.29 -4.77 -1.11
N LEU A 44 2.02 -6.03 -0.81
CA LEU A 44 2.99 -7.03 -0.38
C LEU A 44 3.31 -7.95 -1.56
N LEU A 45 4.57 -7.97 -1.99
CA LEU A 45 5.07 -8.83 -3.07
C LEU A 45 5.89 -9.98 -2.49
N TYR A 46 5.53 -11.21 -2.83
CA TYR A 46 6.18 -12.42 -2.34
C TYR A 46 7.08 -13.06 -3.41
N LYS A 47 8.06 -13.88 -3.00
CA LYS A 47 9.02 -14.58 -3.88
C LYS A 47 8.35 -15.40 -4.99
N ASN A 48 7.19 -15.98 -4.70
CA ASN A 48 6.42 -16.77 -5.66
C ASN A 48 5.62 -15.91 -6.67
N GLY A 49 5.80 -14.59 -6.68
CA GLY A 49 5.07 -13.66 -7.53
C GLY A 49 3.69 -13.27 -7.01
N THR A 50 3.25 -13.81 -5.87
CA THR A 50 1.96 -13.45 -5.27
C THR A 50 2.00 -11.99 -4.84
N LYS A 51 0.93 -11.26 -5.18
CA LYS A 51 0.67 -9.91 -4.73
C LYS A 51 -0.52 -9.93 -3.77
N LYS A 52 -0.35 -9.35 -2.58
CA LYS A 52 -1.43 -9.14 -1.62
C LYS A 52 -1.59 -7.65 -1.34
N GLU A 53 -2.81 -7.15 -1.37
CA GLU A 53 -3.12 -5.76 -1.01
C GLU A 53 -3.79 -5.74 0.36
N VAL A 54 -3.32 -4.85 1.23
CA VAL A 54 -3.90 -4.60 2.55
C VAL A 54 -4.35 -3.16 2.58
N TYR A 55 -5.63 -2.90 2.82
CA TYR A 55 -6.21 -1.56 2.79
C TYR A 55 -6.43 -1.01 4.19
N PHE A 56 -6.31 0.31 4.32
CA PHE A 56 -6.41 1.07 5.55
C PHE A 56 -7.25 2.33 5.30
N ASP A 57 -8.00 2.75 6.32
CA ASP A 57 -8.82 3.96 6.26
C ASP A 57 -8.03 5.26 6.46
N SER A 58 -6.77 5.16 6.86
CA SER A 58 -5.92 6.30 7.22
C SER A 58 -4.44 5.98 7.02
N TYR A 59 -3.66 7.03 6.75
CA TYR A 59 -2.21 6.95 6.62
C TYR A 59 -1.56 6.41 7.90
N ASP A 60 -2.00 6.89 9.07
CA ASP A 60 -1.44 6.49 10.36
C ASP A 60 -1.59 4.99 10.60
N LYS A 61 -2.76 4.40 10.34
CA LYS A 61 -2.96 2.95 10.49
C LYS A 61 -2.12 2.14 9.51
N MET A 62 -1.94 2.63 8.28
CA MET A 62 -1.05 2.00 7.31
C MET A 62 0.40 2.02 7.80
N MET A 63 0.86 3.15 8.35
CA MET A 63 2.23 3.31 8.87
C MET A 63 2.47 2.50 10.15
N GLU A 64 1.49 2.41 11.03
CA GLU A 64 1.54 1.50 12.19
C GLU A 64 1.71 0.04 11.73
N HIS A 65 0.95 -0.38 10.72
CA HIS A 65 1.05 -1.72 10.18
C HIS A 65 2.40 -1.96 9.48
N LEU A 66 2.88 -1.01 8.70
CA LEU A 66 4.20 -1.07 8.05
C LEU A 66 5.32 -1.19 9.08
N THR A 67 5.23 -0.43 10.18
CA THR A 67 6.20 -0.48 11.28
C THR A 67 6.20 -1.84 11.96
N LYS A 68 5.01 -2.41 12.21
CA LYS A 68 4.87 -3.78 12.75
C LYS A 68 5.50 -4.81 11.83
N LEU A 69 5.20 -4.76 10.52
CA LEU A 69 5.80 -5.64 9.51
C LEU A 69 7.32 -5.54 9.51
N TYR A 70 7.87 -4.33 9.51
CA TYR A 70 9.31 -4.11 9.52
C TYR A 70 9.98 -4.71 10.76
N ASN A 71 9.37 -4.56 11.94
CA ASN A 71 9.89 -5.13 13.18
C ASN A 71 9.82 -6.66 13.19
N ASP A 72 8.79 -7.24 12.58
CA ASP A 72 8.64 -8.70 12.50
C ASP A 72 9.57 -9.33 11.46
N LEU A 73 9.92 -8.61 10.39
CA LEU A 73 10.92 -9.07 9.39
C LEU A 73 12.36 -9.00 9.89
N LYS A 74 12.63 -8.22 10.95
CA LYS A 74 13.97 -8.10 11.57
C LYS A 74 14.27 -9.18 12.61
N LYS A 75 13.26 -9.91 13.08
CA LYS A 75 13.40 -11.00 14.04
C LYS A 75 13.79 -12.28 13.33
#